data_AF-A0A0B9AEZ1-F1
#
_entry.id   AF-A0A0B9AEZ1-F1
#
_cell.length_a   1.000
_cell.length_b   1.000
_cell.length_c   1.000
_cell.angle_alpha   90.00
_cell.angle_beta   90.00
_cell.angle_gamma   90.00
#
_symmetry.space_group_name_H-M   'P 1'
#
loop_
_entity.id
_entity.type
_entity.pdbx_description
1 polymer ?
#
loop_
_entity_poly.entity_id
_entity_poly.type
_entity_poly.pdbx_seq_one_letter_code
_entity_poly.pdbx_strand_id
1 'polypeptide(L)'
;MFAAPNRFRRPLIGLALGVPVTVLALIAAIVSAGAGHGDYVAARLLFPAPMLASLLSGHTIAAPSIVIALLQFPAYGALIGWSLGRQSSVPTFFAAAVHIAAAILCFSGMIPNFS
;
A
#
# COMPACT_ATOMS: atom_id res chain seq x y z
N MET A 1 -7.28 -37.74 -6.31
CA MET A 1 -8.15 -36.72 -5.67
C MET A 1 -7.24 -35.73 -4.95
N PHE A 2 -6.87 -34.62 -5.61
CA PHE A 2 -6.04 -33.59 -4.99
C PHE A 2 -6.90 -32.80 -4.00
N ALA A 3 -6.46 -32.70 -2.75
CA ALA A 3 -7.14 -31.91 -1.73
C ALA A 3 -7.27 -30.47 -2.22
N ALA A 4 -8.50 -29.95 -2.26
CA ALA A 4 -8.72 -28.54 -2.57
C ALA A 4 -7.89 -27.69 -1.58
N PRO A 5 -6.97 -26.84 -2.04
CA PRO A 5 -6.18 -26.02 -1.15
C PRO A 5 -7.13 -25.18 -0.30
N ASN A 6 -6.97 -25.26 1.02
CA ASN A 6 -7.87 -24.59 1.94
C ASN A 6 -7.95 -23.09 1.62
N ARG A 7 -9.18 -22.60 1.45
CA ARG A 7 -9.49 -21.20 1.10
C ARG A 7 -8.83 -20.15 2.00
N PHE A 8 -8.37 -20.55 3.19
CA PHE A 8 -7.68 -19.70 4.17
C PHE A 8 -6.15 -19.62 4.01
N ARG A 9 -5.44 -20.62 3.41
CA ARG A 9 -3.98 -20.52 3.25
C ARG A 9 -3.58 -19.45 2.25
N ARG A 10 -4.32 -19.30 1.15
CA ARG A 10 -3.96 -18.36 0.08
C ARG A 10 -3.92 -16.90 0.57
N PRO A 11 -4.93 -16.38 1.29
CA PRO A 11 -4.85 -15.06 1.91
C PRO A 11 -3.69 -14.93 2.91
N LEU A 12 -3.45 -15.95 3.74
CA LEU A 12 -2.36 -15.91 4.73
C LEU A 12 -0.97 -15.89 4.09
N ILE A 13 -0.76 -16.66 3.03
CA ILE A 13 0.47 -16.62 2.22
C ILE A 13 0.63 -15.24 1.61
N GLY A 14 -0.43 -14.70 1.01
CA GLY A 14 -0.42 -13.36 0.44
C GLY A 14 -0.06 -12.28 1.48
N LEU A 15 -0.67 -12.35 2.67
CA LEU A 15 -0.36 -11.46 3.80
C LEU A 15 1.11 -11.54 4.18
N ALA A 16 1.63 -12.77 4.34
CA ALA A 16 3.02 -13.01 4.69
C ALA A 16 3.99 -12.46 3.62
N LEU A 17 3.66 -12.62 2.34
CA LEU A 17 4.43 -12.07 1.22
C LEU A 17 4.36 -10.53 1.15
N GLY A 18 3.27 -9.92 1.63
CA GLY A 18 3.15 -8.47 1.70
C GLY A 18 4.11 -7.83 2.72
N VAL A 19 4.54 -8.56 3.75
CA VAL A 19 5.49 -8.05 4.76
C VAL A 19 6.86 -7.67 4.15
N PRO A 20 7.59 -8.54 3.45
CA PRO A 20 8.86 -8.16 2.83
C PRO A 20 8.67 -7.07 1.77
N VAL A 21 7.56 -7.07 1.03
CA VAL A 21 7.23 -5.97 0.09
C VAL A 21 7.09 -4.64 0.82
N THR A 22 6.47 -4.63 2.00
CA THR A 22 6.36 -3.43 2.86
C THR A 22 7.73 -2.90 3.23
N VAL A 23 8.64 -3.78 3.68
CA VAL A 23 9.98 -3.38 4.10
C VAL A 23 10.75 -2.76 2.93
N LEU A 24 10.75 -3.41 1.78
CA LEU A 24 11.44 -2.90 0.57
C LEU A 24 10.83 -1.57 0.10
N ALA A 25 9.51 -1.47 0.08
CA ALA A 25 8.82 -0.24 -0.30
C ALA A 25 9.10 0.89 0.69
N LEU A 26 9.13 0.63 2.00
CA LEU A 26 9.46 1.61 3.02
C LEU A 26 10.88 2.13 2.86
N ILE A 27 11.85 1.27 2.56
CA ILE A 27 13.23 1.70 2.27
C ILE A 27 13.23 2.66 1.08
N ALA A 28 12.57 2.31 -0.03
CA ALA A 28 12.46 3.19 -1.20
C ALA A 28 11.79 4.53 -0.87
N ALA A 29 10.70 4.50 -0.09
CA ALA A 29 10.00 5.70 0.36
C ALA A 29 10.90 6.61 1.21
N ILE A 30 11.59 6.05 2.21
CA ILE A 30 12.52 6.78 3.10
C ILE A 30 13.67 7.39 2.30
N VAL A 31 14.25 6.63 1.37
CA VAL A 31 15.32 7.14 0.49
C VAL A 31 14.81 8.30 -0.36
N SER A 32 13.63 8.17 -0.99
CA SER A 32 13.03 9.26 -1.79
C SER A 32 12.65 10.49 -0.94
N ALA A 33 12.34 10.29 0.33
CA ALA A 33 11.99 11.39 1.25
C ALA A 33 13.21 12.22 1.66
N GLY A 34 14.44 11.75 1.45
CA GLY A 34 15.66 12.53 1.68
C GLY A 34 15.73 13.17 3.07
N ALA A 35 15.36 12.41 4.12
CA ALA A 35 15.25 12.88 5.51
C ALA A 35 14.30 14.07 5.77
N GLY A 36 13.33 14.33 4.88
CA GLY A 36 12.43 15.47 5.00
C GLY A 36 12.47 16.44 3.82
N HIS A 37 13.48 16.30 2.96
CA HIS A 37 13.84 17.28 1.93
C HIS A 37 13.89 16.70 0.52
N GLY A 38 13.55 15.42 0.35
CA GLY A 38 13.50 14.76 -0.94
C GLY A 38 12.22 15.03 -1.71
N ASP A 39 12.09 14.40 -2.87
CA ASP A 39 10.92 14.54 -3.76
C ASP A 39 9.75 13.64 -3.34
N TYR A 40 9.94 12.71 -2.39
CA TYR A 40 8.90 11.77 -1.95
C TYR A 40 8.27 10.95 -3.10
N VAL A 41 8.90 10.84 -4.28
CA VAL A 41 8.29 10.19 -5.45
C VAL A 41 7.95 8.74 -5.15
N ALA A 42 8.87 7.99 -4.53
CA ALA A 42 8.60 6.61 -4.14
C ALA A 42 7.57 6.52 -3.01
N ALA A 43 7.58 7.46 -2.05
CA ALA A 43 6.56 7.51 -0.99
C ALA A 43 5.15 7.75 -1.57
N ARG A 44 4.99 8.68 -2.50
CA ARG A 44 3.74 9.01 -3.18
C ARG A 44 3.22 7.87 -4.07
N LEU A 45 4.12 7.19 -4.78
CA LEU A 45 3.77 6.07 -5.66
C LEU A 45 3.45 4.79 -4.88
N LEU A 46 4.26 4.45 -3.88
CA LEU A 46 4.16 3.16 -3.19
C LEU A 46 3.22 3.21 -1.99
N PHE A 47 3.04 4.36 -1.36
CA PHE A 47 2.19 4.55 -0.16
C PHE A 47 1.19 5.70 -0.31
N PRO A 48 0.39 5.74 -1.38
CA PRO A 48 -0.52 6.86 -1.61
C PRO A 48 -1.60 6.99 -0.54
N ALA A 49 -2.11 5.89 0.02
CA ALA A 49 -3.10 5.96 1.09
C ALA A 49 -2.53 6.55 2.41
N PRO A 50 -1.37 6.11 2.91
CA PRO A 50 -0.66 6.79 4.00
C PRO A 50 -0.37 8.27 3.73
N MET A 51 0.07 8.61 2.52
CA MET A 51 0.37 9.99 2.14
C MET A 51 -0.88 10.87 2.20
N LEU A 52 -2.01 10.41 1.66
CA LEU A 52 -3.28 11.13 1.76
C LEU A 52 -3.82 11.19 3.20
N ALA A 53 -3.57 10.16 4.02
CA ALA A 53 -3.96 10.17 5.43
C ALA A 53 -3.26 11.28 6.23
N SER A 54 -2.11 11.78 5.78
CA SER A 54 -1.44 12.94 6.39
C SER A 54 -2.29 14.22 6.35
N LEU A 55 -3.23 14.35 5.39
CA LEU A 55 -4.18 15.48 5.33
C LEU A 55 -5.00 15.59 6.61
N LEU A 56 -5.33 14.45 7.23
CA LEU A 56 -6.07 14.40 8.49
C LEU A 56 -5.21 14.82 9.70
N SER A 57 -3.90 14.93 9.52
CA SER A 57 -2.92 15.28 10.55
C SER A 57 -2.14 16.54 10.18
N GLY A 58 -2.78 17.47 9.45
CA GLY A 58 -2.17 18.74 9.07
C GLY A 58 -0.95 18.58 8.17
N HIS A 59 -0.99 17.64 7.22
CA HIS A 59 0.07 17.37 6.24
C HIS A 59 1.39 16.90 6.89
N THR A 60 1.28 16.14 7.98
CA THR A 60 2.40 15.51 8.68
C THR A 60 2.22 13.99 8.70
N ILE A 61 3.32 13.25 8.55
CA ILE A 61 3.32 11.79 8.71
C ILE A 61 3.17 11.46 10.20
N ALA A 62 1.92 11.34 10.65
CA ALA A 62 1.58 10.98 12.01
C ALA A 62 1.35 9.46 12.16
N ALA A 63 1.17 9.00 13.40
CA ALA A 63 0.95 7.59 13.73
C ALA A 63 -0.12 6.89 12.86
N PRO A 64 -1.28 7.50 12.52
CA PRO A 64 -2.25 6.87 11.63
C PRO A 64 -1.68 6.55 10.24
N SER A 65 -0.89 7.47 9.67
CA SER A 65 -0.26 7.27 8.36
C SER A 65 0.74 6.11 8.41
N ILE A 66 1.52 6.02 9.49
CA ILE A 66 2.48 4.92 9.70
C ILE A 66 1.76 3.57 9.80
N VAL A 67 0.68 3.49 10.58
CA VAL A 67 -0.11 2.25 10.72
C VAL A 67 -0.66 1.81 9.36
N ILE A 68 -1.23 2.74 8.59
CA ILE A 68 -1.73 2.43 7.24
C ILE A 68 -0.59 1.95 6.35
N ALA A 69 0.60 2.57 6.41
CA ALA A 69 1.75 2.18 5.60
C ALA A 69 2.21 0.75 5.90
N LEU A 70 2.29 0.39 7.18
CA LEU A 70 2.65 -0.96 7.61
C LEU A 70 1.62 -2.02 7.21
N LEU A 71 0.34 -1.64 7.12
CA LEU A 71 -0.74 -2.57 6.76
C LEU A 71 -1.03 -2.65 5.26
N GLN A 72 -0.57 -1.68 4.46
CA GLN A 72 -0.99 -1.55 3.06
C GLN A 72 -0.62 -2.78 2.20
N PHE A 73 0.66 -3.14 2.12
CA PHE A 73 1.08 -4.28 1.31
C PHE A 73 0.68 -5.65 1.88
N PRO A 74 0.66 -5.90 3.20
CA PRO A 74 0.10 -7.12 3.77
C PRO A 74 -1.39 -7.26 3.46
N ALA A 75 -2.16 -6.16 3.53
CA ALA A 75 -3.56 -6.16 3.14
C ALA A 75 -3.75 -6.44 1.64
N TYR A 76 -2.94 -5.84 0.76
CA TYR A 76 -2.97 -6.13 -0.68
C TYR A 76 -2.62 -7.58 -0.98
N GLY A 77 -1.58 -8.11 -0.33
CA GLY A 77 -1.20 -9.51 -0.45
C GLY A 77 -2.33 -10.44 -0.01
N ALA A 78 -2.95 -10.18 1.14
CA ALA A 78 -4.10 -10.93 1.62
C ALA A 78 -5.28 -10.89 0.64
N LEU A 79 -5.57 -9.71 0.08
CA LEU A 79 -6.63 -9.50 -0.91
C LEU A 79 -6.38 -10.28 -2.20
N ILE A 80 -5.15 -10.27 -2.71
CA ILE A 80 -4.72 -11.04 -3.88
C ILE A 80 -4.83 -12.54 -3.60
N GLY A 81 -4.34 -13.01 -2.45
CA GLY A 81 -4.46 -14.40 -2.04
C GLY A 81 -5.93 -14.85 -1.92
N TRP A 82 -6.79 -13.99 -1.38
CA TRP A 82 -8.24 -14.19 -1.35
C TRP A 82 -8.81 -14.26 -2.77
N SER A 83 -8.39 -13.38 -3.69
CA SER A 83 -8.80 -13.34 -5.10
C SER A 83 -8.52 -14.62 -5.85
N LEU A 84 -7.31 -15.14 -5.70
CA LEU A 84 -6.92 -16.41 -6.27
C LEU A 84 -7.72 -17.56 -5.66
N GLY A 85 -8.04 -17.50 -4.37
CA GLY A 85 -8.90 -18.47 -3.67
C GLY A 85 -10.30 -18.60 -4.26
N ARG A 86 -10.91 -17.47 -4.65
CA ARG A 86 -12.28 -17.40 -5.19
C ARG A 86 -12.36 -17.34 -6.72
N GLN A 87 -11.23 -17.49 -7.41
CA GLN A 87 -11.13 -17.39 -8.88
C GLN A 87 -11.77 -16.10 -9.45
N SER A 88 -11.66 -15.00 -8.70
CA SER A 88 -12.19 -13.70 -9.13
C SER A 88 -11.15 -12.62 -8.94
N SER A 89 -10.83 -11.90 -10.01
CA SER A 89 -9.84 -10.83 -10.00
C SER A 89 -10.43 -9.46 -9.64
N VAL A 90 -11.76 -9.35 -9.56
CA VAL A 90 -12.47 -8.07 -9.39
C VAL A 90 -11.97 -7.26 -8.18
N PRO A 91 -11.87 -7.82 -6.96
CA PRO A 91 -11.36 -7.08 -5.80
C PRO A 91 -9.90 -6.63 -5.95
N THR A 92 -9.06 -7.42 -6.63
CA THR A 92 -7.67 -7.04 -6.89
C THR A 92 -7.60 -5.86 -7.86
N PHE A 93 -8.38 -5.90 -8.95
CA PHE A 93 -8.46 -4.79 -9.89
C PHE A 93 -9.04 -3.53 -9.25
N PHE A 94 -10.06 -3.68 -8.42
CA PHE A 94 -10.64 -2.56 -7.67
C PHE A 94 -9.60 -1.93 -6.73
N ALA A 95 -8.88 -2.72 -5.94
CA ALA A 95 -7.84 -2.21 -5.06
C ALA A 95 -6.68 -1.54 -5.83
N ALA A 96 -6.29 -2.11 -6.99
CA ALA A 96 -5.29 -1.49 -7.86
C ALA A 96 -5.78 -0.14 -8.41
N ALA A 97 -7.04 -0.06 -8.85
CA ALA A 97 -7.64 1.19 -9.32
C ALA A 97 -7.68 2.25 -8.22
N VAL A 98 -8.08 1.87 -7.00
CA VAL A 98 -8.06 2.77 -5.83
C VAL A 98 -6.65 3.25 -5.52
N HIS A 99 -5.65 2.37 -5.56
CA HIS A 99 -4.26 2.73 -5.33
C HIS A 99 -3.73 3.71 -6.39
N ILE A 100 -4.00 3.44 -7.68
CA ILE A 100 -3.61 4.32 -8.79
C ILE A 100 -4.27 5.69 -8.65
N ALA A 101 -5.57 5.74 -8.36
CA ALA A 101 -6.29 6.98 -8.15
C ALA A 101 -5.69 7.78 -6.98
N ALA A 102 -5.41 7.12 -5.86
CA ALA A 102 -4.76 7.74 -4.72
C ALA A 102 -3.35 8.27 -5.05
N ALA A 103 -2.56 7.53 -5.84
CA ALA A 103 -1.26 7.97 -6.31
C ALA A 103 -1.37 9.22 -7.19
N ILE A 104 -2.31 9.24 -8.15
CA ILE A 104 -2.58 10.43 -8.98
C ILE A 104 -2.89 11.65 -8.11
N LEU A 105 -3.73 11.50 -7.08
CA LEU A 105 -4.03 12.59 -6.14
C LEU A 105 -2.79 13.06 -5.36
N CYS A 106 -1.86 12.16 -5.03
CA CYS A 106 -0.60 12.54 -4.40
C CYS A 106 0.29 13.41 -5.32
N PHE A 107 0.15 13.29 -6.63
CA PHE A 107 0.86 14.11 -7.62
C PHE A 107 0.06 15.33 -8.11
N SER A 108 -1.19 15.50 -7.69
CA SER A 108 -2.03 16.61 -8.14
C SER A 108 -1.80 17.92 -7.38
N GLY A 109 -0.84 17.96 -6.45
CA GLY A 109 -0.60 19.10 -5.55
C GLY A 109 -1.50 19.13 -4.31
N MET A 110 -2.28 18.08 -4.05
CA MET A 110 -3.19 18.00 -2.88
C MET A 110 -2.45 17.95 -1.54
N ILE A 111 -1.19 17.50 -1.55
CA ILE A 111 -0.35 17.31 -0.37
C ILE A 111 0.95 18.14 -0.48
N PRO A 112 0.87 19.49 -0.36
CA PRO A 112 1.95 20.40 -0.76
C PRO A 112 3.27 20.19 -0.02
N ASN A 113 3.24 19.67 1.22
CA ASN A 113 4.44 19.41 2.03
C ASN A 113 5.30 18.23 1.53
N PHE A 114 4.83 17.48 0.54
CA PHE A 114 5.49 16.28 0.02
C PHE A 114 5.62 16.33 -1.51
N SER A 115 5.91 17.54 -2.03
CA SER A 115 5.91 17.84 -3.46
C SER A 115 7.30 17.79 -4.07
#